data_AF-A0A9J6FUM3-F1
#
_entry.id   AF-A0A9J6FUM3-F1
#
_cell.length_a   1.000
_cell.length_b   1.000
_cell.length_c   1.000
_cell.angle_alpha   90.00
_cell.angle_beta   90.00
_cell.angle_gamma   90.00
#
_symmetry.space_group_name_H-M   'P 1'
#
loop_
_entity.id
_entity.type
_entity.pdbx_description
1 polymer ?
#
loop_
_entity_poly.entity_id
_entity_poly.type
_entity_poly.pdbx_seq_one_letter_code
_entity_poly.pdbx_strand_id
1 'polypeptide(L)'
;MAAPNGGCVEDGGVAPAEPAPDDDDALDMRFAALQAKVNVACRQFVLLNEQIRDLKRLCKRAERNNKSALRYSIRMKMSIMTGVKMMYDHYITANLAELQGVVALLEAKIAARRYSVAGRVQD
;
A
#
# COMPACT_ATOMS: atom_id res chain seq x y z
N MET A 1 40.91 47.89 19.79
CA MET A 1 41.03 47.11 21.04
C MET A 1 39.88 46.14 21.07
N ALA A 2 39.99 44.83 21.26
CA ALA A 2 41.06 43.84 21.22
C ALA A 2 40.31 42.50 21.10
N ALA A 3 40.83 41.52 20.36
CA ALA A 3 40.33 40.14 20.44
C ALA A 3 40.64 39.54 21.84
N PRO A 4 40.08 38.38 22.18
CA PRO A 4 40.79 37.17 21.78
C PRO A 4 39.93 35.98 21.35
N ASN A 5 40.57 35.18 20.51
CA ASN A 5 40.28 33.78 20.21
C ASN A 5 40.28 32.90 21.47
N GLY A 6 39.39 31.90 21.46
CA GLY A 6 39.49 30.64 22.19
C GLY A 6 38.38 29.75 21.62
N GLY A 7 38.64 28.78 20.76
CA GLY A 7 39.39 27.58 21.11
C GLY A 7 38.42 26.56 21.69
N CYS A 8 37.68 25.86 20.82
CA CYS A 8 36.97 24.64 21.19
C CYS A 8 37.36 23.56 20.18
N VAL A 9 38.40 22.81 20.54
CA VAL A 9 38.64 21.45 20.08
C VAL A 9 37.83 20.57 21.02
N GLU A 10 36.83 19.87 20.52
CA GLU A 10 36.31 18.57 20.97
C GLU A 10 35.49 18.01 19.81
N ASP A 11 35.41 16.74 19.50
CA ASP A 11 36.25 15.57 19.72
C ASP A 11 35.70 14.58 18.68
N GLY A 12 36.54 13.67 18.20
CA GLY A 12 36.16 12.63 17.25
C GLY A 12 35.21 11.64 17.89
N GLY A 13 33.93 11.99 18.02
CA GLY A 13 32.87 11.06 18.32
C GLY A 13 32.36 10.45 17.04
N VAL A 14 32.96 9.34 16.59
CA VAL A 14 32.33 8.44 15.62
C VAL A 14 30.95 8.09 16.20
N ALA A 15 29.90 8.71 15.66
CA ALA A 15 28.54 8.31 15.94
C ALA A 15 28.47 6.79 15.71
N PRO A 16 28.00 6.01 16.69
CA PRO A 16 27.87 4.57 16.50
C PRO A 16 27.02 4.40 15.24
N ALA A 17 27.59 3.71 14.25
CA ALA A 17 26.87 3.34 13.04
C ALA A 17 25.52 2.78 13.49
N GLU A 18 24.44 3.50 13.19
CA GLU A 18 23.10 2.97 13.36
C GLU A 18 23.12 1.59 12.72
N PRO A 19 22.81 0.52 13.47
CA PRO A 19 22.77 -0.81 12.89
C PRO A 19 21.80 -0.72 11.72
N ALA A 20 22.29 -1.10 10.53
CA ALA A 20 21.44 -1.21 9.35
C ALA A 20 20.16 -1.94 9.78
N PRO A 21 18.97 -1.44 9.41
CA PRO A 21 17.72 -2.04 9.86
C PRO A 21 17.79 -3.53 9.56
N ASP A 22 17.63 -4.35 10.61
CA ASP A 22 17.69 -5.80 10.46
C ASP A 22 16.75 -6.17 9.32
N ASP A 23 17.16 -7.08 8.43
CA ASP A 23 16.36 -7.47 7.25
C ASP A 23 14.93 -7.90 7.62
N ASP A 24 14.69 -8.24 8.88
CA ASP A 24 13.38 -8.50 9.48
C ASP A 24 12.49 -7.24 9.55
N ASP A 25 13.01 -6.14 10.10
CA ASP A 25 12.26 -4.87 10.20
C ASP A 25 11.92 -4.33 8.80
N ALA A 26 12.81 -4.53 7.83
CA ALA A 26 12.58 -4.14 6.45
C ALA A 26 11.46 -4.95 5.76
N LEU A 27 11.39 -6.26 6.00
CA LEU A 27 10.35 -7.13 5.45
C LEU A 27 8.98 -6.86 6.10
N ASP A 28 8.95 -6.66 7.42
CA ASP A 28 7.73 -6.33 8.15
C ASP A 28 7.19 -4.95 7.74
N MET A 29 8.06 -3.96 7.58
CA MET A 29 7.69 -2.64 7.07
C MET A 29 7.14 -2.73 5.64
N ARG A 30 7.75 -3.54 4.78
CA ARG A 30 7.29 -3.77 3.41
C ARG A 30 5.92 -4.44 3.38
N PHE A 31 5.70 -5.46 4.22
CA PHE A 31 4.41 -6.12 4.36
C PHE A 31 3.32 -5.12 4.77
N ALA A 32 3.57 -4.34 5.83
CA ALA A 32 2.61 -3.35 6.33
C ALA A 32 2.28 -2.29 5.26
N ALA A 33 3.28 -1.80 4.53
CA ALA A 33 3.09 -0.83 3.46
C ALA A 33 2.26 -1.40 2.29
N LEU A 34 2.53 -2.63 1.86
CA LEU A 34 1.76 -3.29 0.80
C LEU A 34 0.32 -3.57 1.22
N GLN A 35 0.13 -4.06 2.45
CA GLN A 35 -1.19 -4.32 2.99
C GLN A 35 -2.03 -3.04 3.09
N ALA A 36 -1.43 -1.92 3.52
CA ALA A 36 -2.08 -0.62 3.55
C ALA A 36 -2.52 -0.17 2.13
N LYS A 37 -1.65 -0.31 1.13
CA LYS A 37 -1.98 0.02 -0.27
C LYS A 37 -3.15 -0.80 -0.79
N VAL A 38 -3.14 -2.12 -0.57
CA VAL A 38 -4.23 -3.01 -0.97
C VAL A 38 -5.54 -2.61 -0.29
N ASN A 39 -5.51 -2.35 1.02
CA ASN A 39 -6.69 -1.97 1.77
C ASN A 39 -7.32 -0.67 1.26
N VAL A 40 -6.50 0.35 0.97
CA VAL A 40 -6.98 1.62 0.40
C VAL A 40 -7.57 1.38 -0.99
N ALA A 41 -6.90 0.62 -1.84
CA ALA A 41 -7.38 0.31 -3.18
C ALA A 41 -8.72 -0.45 -3.16
N CYS A 42 -8.87 -1.44 -2.27
CA CYS A 42 -10.12 -2.17 -2.07
C CYS A 42 -11.28 -1.25 -1.66
N ARG A 43 -11.04 -0.29 -0.75
CA ARG A 43 -12.06 0.71 -0.36
C ARG A 43 -12.50 1.55 -1.55
N GLN A 44 -11.55 2.01 -2.38
CA GLN A 44 -11.88 2.79 -3.59
C GLN A 44 -12.66 1.95 -4.61
N PHE A 45 -12.28 0.68 -4.79
CA PHE A 45 -13.01 -0.24 -5.66
C PHE A 45 -14.48 -0.42 -5.23
N VAL A 46 -14.73 -0.59 -3.93
CA VAL A 46 -16.08 -0.71 -3.37
C VAL A 46 -16.90 0.56 -3.60
N LEU A 47 -16.30 1.73 -3.32
CA LEU A 47 -16.95 3.04 -3.53
C LEU A 47 -17.35 3.24 -5.00
N LEU A 48 -16.44 2.95 -5.94
CA LEU A 48 -16.72 3.04 -7.37
C LEU A 48 -17.86 2.11 -7.79
N ASN A 49 -17.93 0.90 -7.22
CA ASN A 49 -19.02 -0.03 -7.46
C ASN A 49 -20.38 0.49 -6.97
N GLU A 50 -20.42 1.18 -5.82
CA GLU A 50 -21.64 1.85 -5.34
C GLU A 50 -22.07 2.96 -6.29
N GLN A 51 -21.15 3.84 -6.66
CA GLN A 51 -21.45 4.95 -7.55
C GLN A 51 -21.92 4.48 -8.94
N ILE A 52 -21.32 3.41 -9.49
CA ILE A 52 -21.79 2.80 -10.75
C ILE A 52 -23.21 2.25 -10.60
N ARG A 53 -23.56 1.63 -9.45
CA ARG A 53 -24.92 1.16 -9.18
C ARG A 53 -25.93 2.32 -9.15
N ASP A 54 -25.56 3.43 -8.55
CA ASP A 54 -26.42 4.61 -8.50
C ASP A 54 -26.59 5.30 -9.85
N LEU A 55 -25.52 5.42 -10.63
CA LEU A 55 -25.60 5.90 -12.01
C LEU A 55 -26.50 5.01 -12.88
N LYS A 56 -26.44 3.67 -12.72
CA LYS A 56 -27.36 2.74 -13.40
C LYS A 56 -28.82 3.01 -13.02
N ARG A 57 -29.11 3.27 -11.74
CA ARG A 57 -30.46 3.62 -11.28
C ARG A 57 -30.93 4.95 -11.88
N LEU A 58 -30.05 5.96 -11.90
CA LEU A 58 -30.34 7.27 -12.52
C LEU A 58 -30.56 7.16 -14.03
N CYS A 59 -29.78 6.34 -14.73
CA CYS A 59 -29.95 6.08 -16.17
C CYS A 59 -31.33 5.49 -16.45
N LYS A 60 -31.74 4.47 -15.68
CA LYS A 60 -33.08 3.87 -15.78
C LYS A 60 -34.21 4.89 -15.53
N ARG A 61 -34.03 5.82 -14.59
CA ARG A 61 -35.00 6.92 -14.35
C ARG A 61 -35.01 7.91 -15.51
N ALA A 62 -33.86 8.25 -16.09
CA ALA A 62 -33.76 9.16 -17.23
C ALA A 62 -34.39 8.55 -18.50
N GLU A 63 -34.29 7.24 -18.68
CA GLU A 63 -34.97 6.48 -19.74
C GLU A 63 -36.48 6.58 -19.64
N ARG A 64 -37.06 6.38 -18.45
CA ARG A 64 -38.51 6.50 -18.24
C ARG A 64 -39.04 7.91 -18.51
N ASN A 65 -38.21 8.93 -18.25
CA ASN A 65 -38.59 10.34 -18.44
C ASN A 65 -38.19 10.90 -19.81
N ASN A 66 -37.75 10.06 -20.77
CA ASN A 66 -37.31 10.46 -22.11
C ASN A 66 -36.23 11.57 -22.16
N LYS A 67 -35.38 11.66 -21.14
CA LYS A 67 -34.32 12.68 -21.04
C LYS A 67 -33.05 12.24 -21.79
N SER A 68 -33.03 12.38 -23.12
CA SER A 68 -31.97 11.88 -24.00
C SER A 68 -30.56 12.39 -23.65
N ALA A 69 -30.38 13.70 -23.48
CA ALA A 69 -29.09 14.32 -23.12
C ALA A 69 -28.56 13.83 -21.76
N LEU A 70 -29.46 13.68 -20.78
CA LEU A 70 -29.11 13.16 -19.46
C LEU A 70 -28.63 11.71 -19.53
N ARG A 71 -29.28 10.86 -20.36
CA ARG A 71 -28.82 9.48 -20.56
C ARG A 71 -27.40 9.42 -21.11
N TYR A 72 -27.09 10.27 -22.10
CA TYR A 72 -25.75 10.31 -22.68
C TYR A 72 -24.70 10.73 -21.64
N SER A 73 -24.98 11.79 -20.88
CA SER A 73 -24.10 12.23 -19.80
C SER A 73 -23.87 11.13 -18.75
N ILE A 74 -24.94 10.43 -18.33
CA ILE A 74 -24.83 9.33 -17.37
C ILE A 74 -24.03 8.16 -17.96
N ARG A 75 -24.24 7.80 -19.22
CA ARG A 75 -23.45 6.76 -19.91
C ARG A 75 -21.97 7.10 -19.96
N MET A 76 -21.62 8.35 -20.30
CA MET A 76 -20.23 8.81 -20.28
C MET A 76 -19.61 8.69 -18.89
N LYS A 77 -20.31 9.15 -17.85
CA LYS A 77 -19.85 9.00 -16.45
C LYS A 77 -19.66 7.53 -16.08
N MET A 78 -20.62 6.67 -16.41
CA MET A 78 -20.50 5.22 -16.15
C MET A 78 -19.28 4.61 -16.85
N SER A 79 -18.98 5.01 -18.09
CA SER A 79 -17.82 4.51 -18.85
C SER A 79 -16.51 4.87 -18.13
N ILE A 80 -16.36 6.13 -17.73
CA ILE A 80 -15.17 6.61 -17.01
C ILE A 80 -15.00 5.84 -15.70
N MET A 81 -16.06 5.74 -14.90
CA MET A 81 -15.99 5.07 -13.59
C MET A 81 -15.72 3.58 -13.71
N THR A 82 -16.23 2.93 -14.76
CA THR A 82 -15.93 1.53 -15.03
C THR A 82 -14.46 1.34 -15.40
N GLY A 83 -13.88 2.23 -16.22
CA GLY A 83 -12.45 2.22 -16.52
C GLY A 83 -11.59 2.36 -15.26
N VAL A 84 -11.90 3.33 -14.40
CA VAL A 84 -11.18 3.53 -13.14
C VAL A 84 -11.33 2.34 -12.19
N LYS A 85 -12.53 1.73 -12.10
CA LYS A 85 -12.76 0.52 -11.32
C LYS A 85 -11.86 -0.63 -11.79
N MET A 86 -11.76 -0.86 -13.10
CA MET A 86 -10.89 -1.88 -13.67
C MET A 86 -9.41 -1.61 -13.35
N MET A 87 -8.98 -0.34 -13.37
CA MET A 87 -7.62 0.01 -12.96
C MET A 87 -7.35 -0.37 -11.49
N TYR A 88 -8.29 -0.10 -10.57
CA TYR A 88 -8.14 -0.53 -9.19
C TYR A 88 -8.14 -2.05 -9.03
N ASP A 89 -8.96 -2.77 -9.80
CA ASP A 89 -8.98 -4.23 -9.81
C ASP A 89 -7.61 -4.83 -10.19
N HIS A 90 -7.01 -4.31 -11.27
CA HIS A 90 -5.67 -4.70 -11.69
C HIS A 90 -4.61 -4.31 -10.66
N TYR A 91 -4.70 -3.11 -10.08
CA TYR A 91 -3.78 -2.64 -9.06
C TYR A 91 -3.83 -3.53 -7.81
N ILE A 92 -5.03 -3.87 -7.33
CA ILE A 92 -5.23 -4.78 -6.20
C ILE A 92 -4.62 -6.14 -6.51
N THR A 93 -4.92 -6.70 -7.68
CA THR A 93 -4.40 -8.01 -8.09
C THR A 93 -2.86 -8.04 -8.12
N ALA A 94 -2.23 -7.00 -8.68
CA ALA A 94 -0.78 -6.90 -8.72
C ALA A 94 -0.14 -6.80 -7.32
N ASN A 95 -0.71 -5.95 -6.44
CA ASN A 95 -0.18 -5.79 -5.08
C ASN A 95 -0.48 -6.99 -4.18
N LEU A 96 -1.58 -7.71 -4.40
CA LEU A 96 -1.87 -8.97 -3.70
C LEU A 96 -0.86 -10.05 -4.05
N ALA A 97 -0.49 -10.18 -5.33
CA ALA A 97 0.56 -11.11 -5.75
C ALA A 97 1.92 -10.78 -5.09
N GLU A 98 2.26 -9.49 -5.01
CA GLU A 98 3.47 -9.05 -4.30
C GLU A 98 3.39 -9.34 -2.80
N LEU A 99 2.25 -9.04 -2.16
CA LEU A 99 2.01 -9.29 -0.74
C LEU A 99 2.15 -10.77 -0.40
N GLN A 100 1.60 -11.65 -1.24
CA GLN A 100 1.76 -13.11 -1.09
C GLN A 100 3.23 -13.54 -1.15
N GLY A 101 4.03 -12.93 -2.02
CA GLY A 101 5.47 -13.17 -2.07
C GLY A 101 6.18 -12.78 -0.77
N VAL A 102 5.85 -11.61 -0.21
CA VAL A 102 6.41 -11.16 1.07
C VAL A 102 5.99 -12.07 2.23
N VAL A 103 4.73 -12.51 2.27
CA VAL A 103 4.24 -13.45 3.28
C VAL A 103 5.00 -14.78 3.23
N ALA A 104 5.19 -15.35 2.04
CA ALA A 104 5.93 -16.60 1.88
C ALA A 104 7.39 -16.48 2.38
N LEU A 105 8.04 -15.33 2.13
CA LEU A 105 9.40 -15.06 2.63
C LEU A 105 9.42 -14.95 4.16
N LEU A 106 8.46 -14.26 4.76
CA LEU A 106 8.33 -14.16 6.22
C LEU A 106 8.11 -15.54 6.84
N GLU A 107 7.23 -16.37 6.29
CA GLU A 107 6.97 -17.73 6.76
C GLU A 107 8.23 -18.61 6.67
N ALA A 108 8.95 -18.56 5.56
CA ALA A 108 10.21 -19.29 5.39
C ALA A 108 11.27 -18.86 6.42
N LYS A 109 11.37 -17.56 6.70
CA LYS A 109 12.31 -17.01 7.69
C LYS A 109 11.93 -17.40 9.12
N ILE A 110 10.64 -17.36 9.47
CA ILE A 110 10.13 -17.85 10.76
C ILE A 110 10.46 -19.34 10.93
N ALA A 111 10.25 -20.15 9.89
CA ALA A 111 10.59 -21.57 9.93
C ALA A 111 12.10 -21.78 10.16
N ALA A 112 12.96 -21.06 9.43
CA ALA A 112 14.42 -21.14 9.59
C ALA A 112 14.89 -20.76 11.01
N ARG A 113 14.31 -19.69 11.60
CA ARG A 113 14.59 -19.31 13.00
C ARG A 113 14.17 -20.40 13.99
N ARG A 114 13.02 -21.05 13.79
CA ARG A 114 12.55 -22.16 14.64
C ARG A 114 13.52 -23.36 14.63
N TYR A 115 14.05 -23.73 13.46
CA TYR A 115 15.04 -24.80 13.35
C TYR A 115 16.40 -24.44 13.97
N SER A 116 16.85 -23.19 13.83
CA SER A 116 18.10 -22.71 14.45
C SER A 116 18.06 -22.68 15.98
N VAL A 117 16.90 -22.37 16.57
CA VAL A 117 16.72 -22.39 18.03
C VAL A 117 16.65 -23.82 18.57
N ALA A 118 16.01 -24.74 17.85
CA ALA A 118 15.93 -26.15 18.26
C ALA A 118 17.31 -26.84 18.30
N GLY A 119 18.25 -26.43 17.43
CA GLY A 119 19.63 -26.93 17.43
C GLY A 119 20.52 -26.42 18.56
N ARG A 120 20.10 -25.39 19.31
CA ARG A 120 20.86 -24.81 20.45
C ARG A 120 20.52 -25.41 21.82
N VAL A 121 19.57 -26.34 21.89
CA VAL A 121 19.08 -26.94 23.15
C VAL A 121 19.77 -28.28 23.46
N GLN A 122 20.79 -28.68 22.68
CA GLN A 122 21.48 -29.97 22.83
C GLN A 122 22.93 -29.88 23.36
N ASP A 123 23.42 -28.70 23.75
CA ASP A 123 24.75 -28.52 24.37
C ASP A 123 24.64 -28.21 25.88
#